data_AF-M9MDC9-F1
#
_entry.id   AF-M9MDC9-F1
#
_cell.length_a   1.000
_cell.length_b   1.000
_cell.length_c   1.000
_cell.angle_alpha   90.00
_cell.angle_beta   90.00
_cell.angle_gamma   90.00
#
_symmetry.space_group_name_H-M   'P 1'
#
loop_
_entity.id
_entity.type
_entity.pdbx_description
1 polymer ?
#
loop_
_entity_poly.entity_id
_entity_poly.type
_entity_poly.pdbx_seq_one_letter_code
_entity_poly.pdbx_strand_id
1 'polypeptide(L)'
;MAAHTRYVLALLAVWSALVCLAYAGQDFRGQIQPNAELGHVMNLGPNTKVLLRAIPAQKPAEAGIPSSDQLPAADDDQTDLAAFGHRRDRSTLVAVDGSFIFRNVEEGAYTLQIVSRTHIFEKYRVDIVDPELAKAPQIRIFTPGTSLVSILSSNLIFHPLILHAVKRVDYYTEAAPLTLGSLIGMGGPMMILGLVAMGMVFILPKLTASLDPEAQKELADSQARMQKRLAAVQSGDVSSLLYKDDHVQKSQAREAAANNARAQRNTGPSK
;
A
#
# COMPACT_ATOMS: atom_id res chain seq x y z
N MET A 1 32.94 -13.85 -69.52
CA MET A 1 33.10 -13.78 -68.05
C MET A 1 32.29 -12.65 -67.41
N ALA A 2 32.25 -11.42 -67.96
CA ALA A 2 31.56 -10.28 -67.34
C ALA A 2 30.03 -10.43 -67.12
N ALA A 3 29.32 -11.17 -67.98
CA ALA A 3 27.86 -11.37 -67.85
C ALA A 3 27.50 -12.26 -66.66
N HIS A 4 28.33 -13.26 -66.36
CA HIS A 4 28.09 -14.19 -65.25
C HIS A 4 28.29 -13.51 -63.90
N THR A 5 29.27 -12.60 -63.81
CA THR A 5 29.52 -11.79 -62.60
C THR A 5 28.36 -10.84 -62.31
N ARG A 6 27.73 -10.26 -63.35
CA ARG A 6 26.54 -9.40 -63.21
C ARG A 6 25.32 -10.18 -62.74
N TYR A 7 25.11 -11.39 -63.25
CA TYR A 7 24.02 -12.26 -62.79
C TYR A 7 24.21 -12.71 -61.34
N VAL A 8 25.42 -13.09 -60.94
CA VAL A 8 25.72 -13.48 -59.55
C VAL A 8 25.53 -12.31 -58.58
N LEU A 9 25.96 -11.10 -58.96
CA LEU A 9 25.73 -9.89 -58.15
C LEU A 9 24.24 -9.54 -58.04
N ALA A 10 23.47 -9.68 -59.12
CA ALA A 10 22.02 -9.47 -59.08
C ALA A 10 21.32 -10.50 -58.19
N LEU A 11 21.72 -11.78 -58.27
CA LEU A 11 21.20 -12.85 -57.42
C LEU A 11 21.53 -12.61 -55.94
N LEU A 12 22.75 -12.18 -55.62
CA LEU A 12 23.15 -11.82 -54.26
C LEU A 12 22.39 -10.60 -53.72
N ALA A 13 22.13 -9.59 -54.55
CA ALA A 13 21.33 -8.42 -54.15
C ALA A 13 19.85 -8.78 -53.93
N VAL A 14 19.28 -9.65 -54.76
CA VAL A 14 17.93 -10.18 -54.57
C VAL A 14 17.88 -11.04 -53.30
N TRP A 15 18.89 -11.87 -53.06
CA TRP A 15 18.98 -12.70 -51.87
C TRP A 15 19.17 -11.85 -50.60
N SER A 16 20.00 -10.79 -50.63
CA SER A 16 20.14 -9.88 -49.50
C SER A 16 18.86 -9.08 -49.24
N ALA A 17 18.13 -8.68 -50.30
CA ALA A 17 16.84 -8.02 -50.16
C ALA A 17 15.77 -8.97 -49.58
N LEU A 18 15.75 -10.24 -50.01
CA LEU A 18 14.87 -11.28 -49.48
C LEU A 18 15.17 -11.59 -48.02
N VAL A 19 16.46 -11.71 -47.66
CA VAL A 19 16.90 -11.92 -46.28
C VAL A 19 16.59 -10.68 -45.41
N CYS A 20 16.76 -9.46 -45.93
CA CYS A 20 16.36 -8.25 -45.21
C CYS A 20 14.85 -8.15 -45.00
N LEU A 21 14.02 -8.62 -45.96
CA LEU A 21 12.56 -8.66 -45.78
C LEU A 21 12.14 -9.73 -44.76
N ALA A 22 12.80 -10.89 -44.75
CA ALA A 22 12.51 -11.96 -43.80
C ALA A 22 12.84 -11.58 -42.34
N TYR A 23 13.74 -10.60 -42.13
CA TYR A 23 14.08 -10.08 -40.80
C TYR A 23 13.31 -8.80 -40.41
N ALA A 24 12.30 -8.40 -41.18
CA ALA A 24 11.45 -7.28 -40.82
C ALA A 24 10.46 -7.69 -39.72
N GLY A 25 10.92 -7.66 -38.47
CA GLY A 25 10.02 -7.86 -37.33
C GLY A 25 8.94 -6.78 -37.27
N GLN A 26 7.78 -7.11 -36.70
CA GLN A 26 6.64 -6.19 -36.70
C GLN A 26 6.96 -4.93 -35.86
N ASP A 27 6.74 -3.75 -36.44
CA ASP A 27 6.86 -2.47 -35.75
C ASP A 27 5.63 -2.26 -34.84
N PHE A 28 5.83 -2.17 -33.54
CA PHE A 28 4.77 -1.78 -32.61
C PHE A 28 4.83 -0.28 -32.35
N ARG A 29 3.70 0.41 -32.56
CA ARG A 29 3.58 1.87 -32.48
C ARG A 29 2.41 2.25 -31.59
N GLY A 30 2.63 3.28 -30.78
CA GLY A 30 1.57 3.89 -29.98
C GLY A 30 1.76 5.39 -29.86
N GLN A 31 0.67 6.06 -29.49
CA GLN A 31 0.61 7.50 -29.30
C GLN A 31 -0.17 7.82 -28.03
N ILE A 32 0.43 8.63 -27.16
CA ILE A 32 -0.22 9.17 -25.98
C ILE A 32 -0.95 10.45 -26.37
N GLN A 33 -2.25 10.49 -26.13
CA GLN A 33 -3.07 11.66 -26.39
C GLN A 33 -3.38 12.41 -25.09
N PRO A 34 -3.46 13.75 -25.15
CA PRO A 34 -3.89 14.55 -24.01
C PRO A 34 -5.33 14.23 -23.65
N ASN A 35 -5.64 14.32 -22.35
CA ASN A 35 -6.99 14.15 -21.81
C ASN A 35 -7.19 15.10 -20.61
N ALA A 36 -8.31 14.96 -19.89
CA ALA A 36 -8.58 15.80 -18.73
C ALA A 36 -7.48 15.73 -17.65
N GLU A 37 -6.89 14.55 -17.47
CA GLU A 37 -5.80 14.32 -16.51
C GLU A 37 -4.45 14.83 -17.03
N LEU A 38 -4.17 14.58 -18.31
CA LEU A 38 -2.98 15.00 -19.02
C LEU A 38 -3.31 16.17 -19.95
N GLY A 39 -3.37 17.39 -19.39
CA GLY A 39 -3.73 18.58 -20.16
C GLY A 39 -2.85 18.82 -21.38
N HIS A 40 -1.54 18.52 -21.30
CA HIS A 40 -0.64 18.56 -22.44
C HIS A 40 0.40 17.45 -22.40
N VAL A 41 0.74 16.89 -23.55
CA VAL A 41 1.70 15.78 -23.68
C VAL A 41 3.09 16.18 -23.18
N MET A 42 3.46 17.46 -23.31
CA MET A 42 4.71 18.01 -22.73
C MET A 42 4.82 17.79 -21.21
N ASN A 43 3.70 17.64 -20.50
CA ASN A 43 3.67 17.47 -19.04
C ASN A 43 4.06 16.05 -18.58
N LEU A 44 4.24 15.10 -19.51
CA LEU A 44 4.82 13.79 -19.22
C LEU A 44 6.27 13.88 -18.73
N GLY A 45 6.93 15.03 -18.98
CA GLY A 45 8.29 15.30 -18.56
C GLY A 45 9.35 14.51 -19.34
N PRO A 46 10.62 14.95 -19.31
CA PRO A 46 11.72 14.16 -19.84
C PRO A 46 11.84 12.88 -19.01
N ASN A 47 12.04 11.73 -19.66
CA ASN A 47 12.18 10.39 -19.06
C ASN A 47 10.90 9.59 -18.83
N THR A 48 9.77 9.90 -19.47
CA THR A 48 8.71 8.88 -19.58
C THR A 48 9.23 7.71 -20.42
N LYS A 49 9.21 6.51 -19.83
CA LYS A 49 9.68 5.28 -20.46
C LYS A 49 8.51 4.37 -20.76
N VAL A 50 8.55 3.73 -21.91
CA VAL A 50 7.64 2.65 -22.26
C VAL A 50 8.42 1.35 -22.18
N LEU A 51 7.91 0.42 -21.37
CA LEU A 51 8.48 -0.89 -21.13
C LEU A 51 7.58 -1.92 -21.81
N LEU A 52 8.20 -2.82 -22.57
CA LEU A 52 7.56 -3.97 -23.17
C LEU A 52 8.23 -5.21 -22.59
N ARG A 53 7.49 -6.02 -21.83
CA ARG A 53 8.03 -7.23 -21.19
C ARG A 53 7.42 -8.49 -21.75
N ALA A 54 8.22 -9.47 -22.12
CA ALA A 54 7.73 -10.72 -22.69
C ALA A 54 7.06 -11.60 -21.63
N ILE A 55 5.92 -12.18 -21.97
CA ILE A 55 5.23 -13.17 -21.16
C ILE A 55 5.68 -14.56 -21.66
N PRO A 56 6.29 -15.40 -20.81
CA PRO A 56 6.61 -16.76 -21.21
C PRO A 56 5.32 -17.53 -21.49
N ALA A 57 5.28 -18.26 -22.60
CA ALA A 57 4.19 -19.19 -22.86
C ALA A 57 4.24 -20.29 -21.80
N GLN A 58 3.26 -20.33 -20.90
CA GLN A 58 3.10 -21.50 -20.03
C GLN A 58 2.73 -22.68 -20.93
N LYS A 59 3.60 -23.69 -20.99
CA LYS A 59 3.22 -25.00 -21.51
C LYS A 59 1.98 -25.42 -20.72
N PRO A 60 0.84 -25.73 -21.37
CA PRO A 60 -0.32 -26.20 -20.63
C PRO A 60 0.13 -27.41 -19.82
N ALA A 61 -0.07 -27.34 -18.50
CA ALA A 61 0.16 -28.49 -17.65
C ALA A 61 -0.69 -29.61 -18.22
N GLU A 62 -0.05 -30.59 -18.87
CA GLU A 62 -0.70 -31.85 -19.20
C GLU A 62 -1.29 -32.36 -17.89
N ALA A 63 -2.61 -32.48 -17.85
CA ALA A 63 -3.35 -33.05 -16.74
C ALA A 63 -3.08 -34.56 -16.69
N GLY A 64 -1.82 -34.93 -16.41
CA GLY A 64 -1.41 -36.24 -15.96
C GLY A 64 -1.33 -36.18 -14.43
N ILE A 65 -2.23 -36.89 -13.77
CA ILE A 65 -2.16 -37.14 -12.33
C ILE A 65 -0.78 -37.76 -12.05
N PRO A 66 0.10 -37.16 -11.21
CA PRO A 66 1.34 -37.82 -10.86
C PRO A 66 1.01 -39.02 -9.96
N SER A 67 1.12 -40.23 -10.51
CA SER A 67 1.19 -41.44 -9.69
C SER A 67 2.37 -41.33 -8.73
N SER A 68 2.12 -41.58 -7.46
CA SER A 68 2.91 -41.22 -6.28
C SER A 68 4.23 -41.99 -6.09
N ASP A 69 4.89 -42.45 -7.15
CA ASP A 69 6.11 -43.29 -7.02
C ASP A 69 7.28 -42.91 -7.94
N GLN A 70 7.21 -41.76 -8.62
CA GLN A 70 8.37 -41.23 -9.34
C GLN A 70 8.77 -39.90 -8.70
N LEU A 71 9.94 -39.85 -8.06
CA LEU A 71 10.61 -38.56 -7.86
C LEU A 71 10.67 -37.88 -9.24
N PRO A 72 10.17 -36.65 -9.41
CA PRO A 72 10.37 -35.96 -10.66
C PRO A 72 11.87 -35.80 -10.83
N ALA A 73 12.42 -36.44 -11.87
CA ALA A 73 13.69 -36.02 -12.41
C ALA A 73 13.54 -34.51 -12.64
N ALA A 74 14.40 -33.74 -11.99
CA ALA A 74 14.50 -32.32 -12.23
C ALA A 74 14.93 -32.17 -13.70
N ASP A 75 13.96 -32.10 -14.60
CA ASP A 75 14.20 -31.72 -15.98
C ASP A 75 14.77 -30.31 -15.93
N ASP A 76 16.03 -30.23 -16.32
CA ASP A 76 16.95 -29.09 -16.41
C ASP A 76 16.47 -28.01 -17.41
N ASP A 77 15.17 -27.90 -17.66
CA ASP A 77 14.58 -26.83 -18.48
C ASP A 77 13.86 -25.82 -17.58
N GLN A 78 14.50 -25.49 -16.46
CA GLN A 78 14.21 -24.29 -15.71
C GLN A 78 14.64 -23.12 -16.59
N THR A 79 13.80 -22.77 -17.57
CA THR A 79 14.02 -21.62 -18.45
C THR A 79 14.23 -20.43 -17.55
N ASP A 80 15.46 -19.95 -17.43
CA ASP A 80 15.80 -18.84 -16.56
C ASP A 80 14.95 -17.65 -16.99
N LEU A 81 13.89 -17.38 -16.23
CA LEU A 81 12.89 -16.36 -16.53
C LEU A 81 13.55 -14.99 -16.62
N ALA A 82 14.64 -14.78 -15.88
CA ALA A 82 15.44 -13.56 -15.96
C ALA A 82 16.20 -13.49 -17.29
N ALA A 83 16.81 -14.59 -17.74
CA ALA A 83 17.46 -14.64 -19.06
C ALA A 83 16.46 -14.50 -20.22
N PHE A 84 15.26 -15.07 -20.09
CA PHE A 84 14.17 -14.92 -21.07
C PHE A 84 13.71 -13.46 -21.17
N GLY A 85 13.44 -12.82 -20.03
CA GLY A 85 13.10 -11.40 -19.95
C GLY A 85 14.21 -10.52 -20.53
N HIS A 86 15.48 -10.76 -20.17
CA HIS A 86 16.59 -9.94 -20.68
C HIS A 86 16.78 -9.96 -22.19
N ARG A 87 16.38 -11.04 -22.88
CA ARG A 87 16.49 -11.12 -24.35
C ARG A 87 15.34 -10.45 -25.08
N ARG A 88 14.14 -10.49 -24.52
CA ARG A 88 12.90 -10.06 -25.21
C ARG A 88 12.30 -8.77 -24.66
N ASP A 89 12.66 -8.38 -23.44
CA ASP A 89 12.21 -7.14 -22.85
C ASP A 89 12.85 -5.96 -23.58
N ARG A 90 12.02 -4.98 -23.93
CA ARG A 90 12.45 -3.78 -24.63
C ARG A 90 11.99 -2.55 -23.87
N SER A 91 12.77 -1.48 -23.98
CA SER A 91 12.40 -0.18 -23.45
C SER A 91 12.65 0.89 -24.49
N THR A 92 11.75 1.86 -24.56
CA THR A 92 11.89 3.04 -25.41
C THR A 92 11.44 4.28 -24.65
N LEU A 93 11.85 5.45 -25.15
CA LEU A 93 11.43 6.73 -24.59
C LEU A 93 10.24 7.26 -25.39
N VAL A 94 9.35 7.98 -24.70
CA VAL A 94 8.27 8.70 -25.37
C VAL A 94 8.83 9.98 -25.98
N ALA A 95 8.52 10.22 -27.25
CA ALA A 95 8.88 11.44 -27.96
C ALA A 95 8.01 12.63 -27.50
N VAL A 96 8.42 13.84 -27.89
CA VAL A 96 7.77 15.10 -27.47
C VAL A 96 6.31 15.19 -27.94
N ASP A 97 5.99 14.54 -29.06
CA ASP A 97 4.65 14.42 -29.63
C ASP A 97 3.79 13.32 -28.97
N GLY A 98 4.33 12.61 -27.97
CA GLY A 98 3.66 11.51 -27.30
C GLY A 98 3.77 10.18 -28.05
N SER A 99 4.50 10.12 -29.16
CA SER A 99 4.69 8.89 -29.93
C SER A 99 5.79 8.02 -29.32
N PHE A 100 5.66 6.70 -29.49
CA PHE A 100 6.72 5.75 -29.20
C PHE A 100 6.66 4.57 -30.16
N ILE A 101 7.83 4.01 -30.46
CA ILE A 101 7.98 2.94 -31.45
C ILE A 101 8.92 1.88 -30.89
N PHE A 102 8.51 0.62 -31.00
CA PHE A 102 9.35 -0.55 -30.84
C PHE A 102 9.54 -1.20 -32.20
N ARG A 103 10.77 -1.22 -32.70
CA ARG A 103 11.10 -1.80 -34.00
C ARG A 103 11.46 -3.27 -33.88
N ASN A 104 11.13 -4.08 -34.87
CA ASN A 104 11.52 -5.49 -34.96
C ASN A 104 11.07 -6.36 -33.77
N VAL A 105 9.85 -6.23 -33.28
CA VAL A 105 9.39 -7.01 -32.12
C VAL A 105 9.14 -8.46 -32.54
N GLU A 106 9.66 -9.42 -31.77
CA GLU A 106 9.46 -10.86 -32.02
C GLU A 106 8.01 -11.25 -31.75
N GLU A 107 7.54 -12.33 -32.38
CA GLU A 107 6.24 -12.92 -32.09
C GLU A 107 6.12 -13.38 -30.63
N GLY A 108 4.92 -13.24 -30.06
CA GLY A 108 4.65 -13.63 -28.68
C GLY A 108 3.73 -12.68 -27.93
N ALA A 109 3.49 -13.01 -26.67
CA ALA A 109 2.69 -12.20 -25.76
C ALA A 109 3.59 -11.27 -24.95
N TYR A 110 3.21 -10.00 -24.86
CA TYR A 110 3.95 -8.97 -24.13
C TYR A 110 3.04 -8.18 -23.20
N THR A 111 3.62 -7.63 -22.14
CA THR A 111 3.00 -6.59 -21.32
C THR A 111 3.62 -5.24 -21.62
N LEU A 112 2.80 -4.29 -22.03
CA LEU A 112 3.16 -2.90 -22.24
C LEU A 112 2.83 -2.10 -20.97
N GLN A 113 3.83 -1.41 -20.44
CA GLN A 113 3.69 -0.52 -19.29
C GLN A 113 4.37 0.82 -19.57
N ILE A 114 3.65 1.90 -19.30
CA ILE A 114 4.21 3.26 -19.37
C ILE A 114 4.57 3.68 -17.96
N VAL A 115 5.84 4.04 -17.76
CA VAL A 115 6.38 4.51 -16.49
C VAL A 115 6.66 6.00 -16.64
N SER A 116 5.84 6.80 -15.98
CA SER A 116 6.03 8.25 -15.88
C SER A 116 6.08 8.66 -14.41
N ARG A 117 6.71 9.81 -14.14
CA ARG A 117 6.76 10.37 -12.78
C ARG A 117 5.46 11.10 -12.43
N THR A 118 4.78 11.69 -13.40
CA THR A 118 3.68 12.63 -13.15
C THR A 118 2.30 12.02 -13.27
N HIS A 119 2.14 10.98 -14.09
CA HIS A 119 0.86 10.41 -14.48
C HIS A 119 0.90 8.88 -14.46
N ILE A 120 -0.25 8.27 -14.16
CA ILE A 120 -0.44 6.82 -14.16
C ILE A 120 -1.16 6.44 -15.46
N PHE A 121 -0.75 5.32 -16.05
CA PHE A 121 -1.34 4.74 -17.25
C PHE A 121 -1.79 3.32 -16.97
N GLU A 122 -2.76 2.84 -17.76
CA GLU A 122 -3.14 1.43 -17.76
C GLU A 122 -2.01 0.57 -18.30
N LYS A 123 -2.02 -0.70 -17.91
CA LYS A 123 -1.13 -1.72 -18.48
C LYS A 123 -1.88 -2.40 -19.61
N TYR A 124 -1.18 -2.74 -20.68
CA TYR A 124 -1.77 -3.42 -21.82
C TYR A 124 -1.08 -4.76 -22.03
N ARG A 125 -1.84 -5.76 -22.47
CA ARG A 125 -1.32 -7.00 -23.03
C ARG A 125 -1.33 -6.86 -24.54
N VAL A 126 -0.19 -7.11 -25.16
CA VAL A 126 -0.01 -7.03 -26.61
C VAL A 126 0.37 -8.43 -27.07
N ASP A 127 -0.53 -9.09 -27.78
CA ASP A 127 -0.25 -10.38 -28.42
C ASP A 127 0.14 -10.10 -29.88
N ILE A 128 1.42 -10.29 -30.18
CA ILE A 128 2.00 -10.09 -31.51
C ILE A 128 1.91 -11.44 -32.24
N VAL A 129 1.10 -11.44 -33.29
CA VAL A 129 0.89 -12.62 -34.15
C VAL A 129 1.95 -12.59 -35.25
N ASP A 130 2.36 -13.78 -35.68
CA ASP A 130 3.37 -14.03 -36.71
C ASP A 130 3.34 -12.97 -37.85
N PRO A 131 4.46 -12.27 -38.12
CA PRO A 131 4.56 -11.27 -39.17
C PRO A 131 4.23 -11.83 -40.57
N GLU A 132 4.39 -13.13 -40.80
CA GLU A 132 4.02 -13.76 -42.08
C GLU A 132 2.52 -13.79 -42.33
N LEU A 133 1.70 -13.78 -41.26
CA LEU A 133 0.24 -13.81 -41.34
C LEU A 133 -0.40 -12.44 -41.56
N ALA A 134 0.40 -11.36 -41.65
CA ALA A 134 -0.01 -9.96 -41.83
C ALA A 134 -1.18 -9.52 -40.91
N LYS A 135 -1.32 -10.16 -39.75
CA LYS A 135 -2.42 -9.90 -38.82
C LYS A 135 -2.03 -8.74 -37.90
N ALA A 136 -2.97 -7.82 -37.68
CA ALA A 136 -2.76 -6.73 -36.74
C ALA A 136 -2.50 -7.29 -35.33
N PRO A 137 -1.59 -6.68 -34.55
CA PRO A 137 -1.32 -7.12 -33.20
C PRO A 137 -2.58 -6.96 -32.34
N GLN A 138 -2.91 -7.97 -31.54
CA GLN A 138 -4.08 -7.93 -30.68
C GLN A 138 -3.71 -7.26 -29.36
N ILE A 139 -4.27 -6.09 -29.11
CA ILE A 139 -3.98 -5.31 -27.90
C ILE A 139 -5.18 -5.40 -26.97
N ARG A 140 -4.94 -5.63 -25.68
CA ARG A 140 -5.97 -5.77 -24.65
C ARG A 140 -5.57 -5.00 -23.41
N ILE A 141 -6.54 -4.50 -22.65
CA ILE A 141 -6.27 -3.88 -21.34
C ILE A 141 -5.95 -5.00 -20.35
N PHE A 142 -4.84 -4.84 -19.62
CA PHE A 142 -4.42 -5.75 -18.56
C PHE A 142 -4.88 -5.22 -17.20
N THR A 143 -5.88 -5.88 -16.62
CA THR A 143 -6.38 -5.54 -15.28
C THR A 143 -5.48 -6.17 -14.20
N PRO A 144 -4.88 -5.38 -13.29
CA PRO A 144 -4.08 -5.91 -12.18
C PRO A 144 -4.89 -6.90 -11.34
N GLY A 145 -4.30 -8.05 -11.00
CA GLY A 145 -4.97 -9.12 -10.25
C GLY A 145 -5.60 -10.21 -11.12
N THR A 146 -5.60 -10.04 -12.45
CA THR A 146 -5.97 -11.12 -13.40
C THR A 146 -4.74 -11.86 -13.92
N SER A 147 -4.90 -13.15 -14.27
CA SER A 147 -3.79 -13.95 -14.82
C SER A 147 -3.26 -13.31 -16.12
N LEU A 148 -1.93 -13.29 -16.27
CA LEU A 148 -1.25 -12.82 -17.48
C LEU A 148 -1.66 -13.61 -18.73
N VAL A 149 -2.18 -14.83 -18.56
CA VAL A 149 -2.65 -15.71 -19.63
C VAL A 149 -4.14 -15.50 -19.92
N SER A 150 -4.90 -14.87 -19.02
CA SER A 150 -6.35 -14.72 -19.15
C SER A 150 -6.71 -13.90 -20.39
N ILE A 151 -7.39 -14.56 -21.32
CA ILE A 151 -7.97 -14.00 -22.56
C ILE A 151 -9.42 -13.56 -22.38
N LEU A 152 -9.94 -13.60 -21.14
CA LEU A 152 -11.34 -13.29 -20.82
C LEU A 152 -11.72 -11.82 -21.03
N SER A 153 -10.73 -10.93 -21.15
CA SER A 153 -10.96 -9.55 -21.59
C SER A 153 -11.08 -9.52 -23.12
N SER A 154 -12.30 -9.34 -23.61
CA SER A 154 -12.66 -9.24 -25.03
C SER A 154 -12.46 -7.84 -25.63
N ASN A 155 -11.89 -6.90 -24.87
CA ASN A 155 -11.63 -5.54 -25.37
C ASN A 155 -10.38 -5.54 -26.25
N LEU A 156 -10.55 -5.89 -27.52
CA LEU A 156 -9.53 -5.68 -28.54
C LEU A 156 -9.43 -4.19 -28.85
N ILE A 157 -8.25 -3.62 -28.63
CA ILE A 157 -7.91 -2.26 -29.02
C ILE A 157 -7.19 -2.30 -30.36
N PHE A 158 -7.53 -1.38 -31.25
CA PHE A 158 -6.94 -1.27 -32.57
C PHE A 158 -5.48 -0.77 -32.51
N HIS A 159 -4.70 -1.19 -33.50
CA HIS A 159 -3.37 -0.65 -33.78
C HIS A 159 -3.49 0.46 -34.85
N PRO A 160 -2.82 1.62 -34.73
CA PRO A 160 -1.85 2.02 -33.68
C PRO A 160 -2.51 2.30 -32.32
N LEU A 161 -1.79 2.01 -31.25
CA LEU A 161 -2.33 2.09 -29.89
C LEU A 161 -2.45 3.55 -29.43
N ILE A 162 -3.67 4.00 -29.15
CA ILE A 162 -3.92 5.32 -28.55
C ILE A 162 -4.10 5.17 -27.04
N LEU A 163 -3.37 5.98 -26.28
CA LEU A 163 -3.25 5.87 -24.83
C LEU A 163 -3.67 7.17 -24.15
N HIS A 164 -4.35 7.04 -23.01
CA HIS A 164 -4.76 8.16 -22.17
C HIS A 164 -4.24 7.98 -20.75
N ALA A 165 -3.94 9.10 -20.07
CA ALA A 165 -3.55 9.08 -18.68
C ALA A 165 -4.76 8.77 -17.80
N VAL A 166 -4.62 7.86 -16.84
CA VAL A 166 -5.70 7.47 -15.92
C VAL A 166 -5.84 8.50 -14.81
N LYS A 167 -4.71 8.95 -14.25
CA LYS A 167 -4.68 9.84 -13.10
C LYS A 167 -3.34 10.57 -13.00
N ARG A 168 -3.35 11.81 -12.51
CA ARG A 168 -2.14 12.51 -12.04
C ARG A 168 -1.66 11.98 -10.67
N VAL A 169 -0.36 11.79 -10.53
CA VAL A 169 0.24 11.31 -9.27
C VAL A 169 0.39 12.48 -8.30
N ASP A 170 -0.34 12.42 -7.20
CA ASP A 170 -0.18 13.34 -6.07
C ASP A 170 0.76 12.73 -5.03
N TYR A 171 2.01 13.17 -5.03
CA TYR A 171 3.02 12.73 -4.06
C TYR A 171 2.91 13.43 -2.71
N TYR A 172 2.16 14.51 -2.64
CA TYR A 172 2.06 15.33 -1.44
C TYR A 172 0.81 14.96 -0.68
N THR A 173 0.99 14.64 0.59
CA THR A 173 -0.10 14.59 1.57
C THR A 173 -0.16 15.94 2.25
N GLU A 174 -1.28 16.63 2.16
CA GLU A 174 -1.47 17.87 2.90
C GLU A 174 -1.42 17.57 4.41
N ALA A 175 -0.76 18.45 5.17
CA ALA A 175 -0.82 18.38 6.62
C ALA A 175 -2.27 18.58 7.07
N ALA A 176 -2.76 17.74 7.98
CA ALA A 176 -4.11 17.86 8.49
C ALA A 176 -4.33 19.29 9.02
N PRO A 177 -5.27 20.07 8.45
CA PRO A 177 -5.49 21.42 8.92
C PRO A 177 -6.00 21.37 10.37
N LEU A 178 -5.51 22.31 11.20
CA LEU A 178 -6.03 22.56 12.55
C LEU A 178 -7.42 23.19 12.45
N THR A 179 -8.40 22.42 11.97
CA THR A 179 -9.80 22.82 12.01
C THR A 179 -10.34 22.64 13.43
N LEU A 180 -11.23 23.51 13.90
CA LEU A 180 -11.90 23.35 15.20
C LEU A 180 -12.55 21.96 15.35
N GLY A 181 -13.01 21.38 14.24
CA GLY A 181 -13.53 20.00 14.17
C GLY A 181 -12.46 18.93 14.38
N SER A 182 -11.25 19.07 13.83
CA SER A 182 -10.14 18.15 14.11
C SER A 182 -9.55 18.35 15.51
N LEU A 183 -9.55 19.57 16.06
CA LEU A 183 -9.10 19.83 17.43
C LEU A 183 -10.03 19.17 18.48
N ILE A 184 -11.34 19.28 18.29
CA ILE A 184 -12.35 18.68 19.17
C ILE A 184 -12.49 17.17 18.91
N GLY A 185 -12.39 16.72 17.65
CA GLY A 185 -12.52 15.32 17.27
C GLY A 185 -11.28 14.47 17.54
N MET A 186 -10.07 15.05 17.47
CA MET A 186 -8.81 14.33 17.66
C MET A 186 -8.23 14.49 19.08
N GLY A 187 -8.70 15.48 19.85
CA GLY A 187 -8.28 15.72 21.24
C GLY A 187 -8.75 14.66 22.25
N GLY A 188 -9.62 13.73 21.81
CA GLY A 188 -10.15 12.65 22.64
C GLY A 188 -10.92 13.16 23.87
N PRO A 189 -11.45 12.23 24.69
CA PRO A 189 -12.19 12.58 25.91
C PRO A 189 -11.36 13.38 26.93
N MET A 190 -10.03 13.33 26.86
CA MET A 190 -9.14 14.05 27.78
C MET A 190 -9.20 15.58 27.60
N MET A 191 -9.29 16.10 26.37
CA MET A 191 -9.38 17.56 26.15
C MET A 191 -10.73 18.12 26.62
N ILE A 192 -11.81 17.34 26.48
CA ILE A 192 -13.14 17.72 26.97
C ILE A 192 -13.14 17.78 28.50
N LEU A 193 -12.55 16.78 29.16
CA LEU A 193 -12.39 16.75 30.62
C LEU A 193 -11.54 17.93 31.10
N GLY A 194 -10.46 18.27 30.39
CA GLY A 194 -9.64 19.44 30.69
C GLY A 194 -10.43 20.76 30.65
N LEU A 195 -11.28 20.95 29.63
CA LEU A 195 -12.11 22.15 29.50
C LEU A 195 -13.20 22.22 30.58
N VAL A 196 -13.84 21.09 30.91
CA VAL A 196 -14.82 20.99 31.99
C VAL A 196 -14.18 21.29 33.35
N ALA A 197 -13.00 20.71 33.61
CA ALA A 197 -12.24 20.98 34.84
C ALA A 197 -11.87 22.46 34.96
N MET A 198 -11.39 23.07 33.87
CA MET A 198 -11.07 24.50 33.83
C MET A 198 -12.31 25.36 34.07
N GLY A 199 -13.47 24.98 33.53
CA GLY A 199 -14.74 25.63 33.82
C GLY A 199 -15.16 25.54 35.29
N MET A 200 -15.00 24.39 35.93
CA MET A 200 -15.30 24.21 37.36
C MET A 200 -14.46 25.11 38.26
N VAL A 201 -13.18 25.31 37.95
CA VAL A 201 -12.29 26.19 38.72
C VAL A 201 -12.77 27.65 38.75
N PHE A 202 -13.43 28.12 37.69
CA PHE A 202 -14.00 29.48 37.65
C PHE A 202 -15.41 29.58 38.24
N ILE A 203 -16.21 28.51 38.14
CA ILE A 203 -17.60 28.51 38.61
C ILE A 203 -17.70 28.24 40.12
N LEU A 204 -16.88 27.34 40.66
CA LEU A 204 -16.93 26.96 42.08
C LEU A 204 -16.70 28.13 43.07
N PRO A 205 -15.73 29.04 42.85
CA PRO A 205 -15.55 30.21 43.72
C PRO A 205 -16.77 31.13 43.73
N LYS A 206 -17.48 31.23 42.59
CA LYS A 206 -18.69 32.06 42.45
C LYS A 206 -19.89 31.45 43.19
N LEU A 207 -20.03 30.12 43.17
CA LEU A 207 -21.10 29.43 43.88
C LEU A 207 -20.87 29.41 45.40
N THR A 208 -19.62 29.20 45.83
CA THR A 208 -19.26 29.18 47.26
C THR A 208 -19.42 30.54 47.94
N ALA A 209 -19.15 31.63 47.22
CA ALA A 209 -19.36 32.99 47.72
C ALA A 209 -20.84 33.36 47.91
N SER A 210 -21.77 32.65 47.26
CA SER A 210 -23.22 32.91 47.33
C SER A 210 -24.00 31.94 48.24
N LEU A 211 -23.32 31.05 48.98
CA LEU A 211 -23.97 30.02 49.82
C LEU A 211 -24.02 30.42 51.30
N ASP A 212 -25.12 30.03 51.96
CA ASP A 212 -25.38 30.23 53.38
C ASP A 212 -24.37 29.46 54.27
N PRO A 213 -24.05 29.93 55.50
CA PRO A 213 -22.98 29.37 56.32
C PRO A 213 -23.20 27.92 56.77
N GLU A 214 -24.45 27.43 56.82
CA GLU A 214 -24.75 26.02 57.06
C GLU A 214 -24.40 25.14 55.83
N ALA A 215 -24.70 25.63 54.62
CA ALA A 215 -24.38 24.92 53.39
C ALA A 215 -22.85 24.86 53.14
N GLN A 216 -22.09 25.88 53.55
CA GLN A 216 -20.63 25.85 53.46
C GLN A 216 -20.01 24.75 54.33
N LYS A 217 -20.58 24.48 55.49
CA LYS A 217 -20.10 23.42 56.39
C LYS A 217 -20.36 22.02 55.81
N GLU A 218 -21.53 21.81 55.23
CA GLU A 218 -21.86 20.57 54.52
C GLU A 218 -21.00 20.38 53.25
N LEU A 219 -20.70 21.46 52.54
CA LEU A 219 -19.86 21.45 51.34
C LEU A 219 -18.39 21.23 51.67
N ALA A 220 -17.90 21.77 52.79
CA ALA A 220 -16.57 21.48 53.32
C ALA A 220 -16.44 20.01 53.76
N ASP A 221 -17.44 19.46 54.43
CA ASP A 221 -17.47 18.05 54.83
C ASP A 221 -17.50 17.11 53.60
N SER A 222 -18.25 17.47 52.56
CA SER A 222 -18.30 16.69 51.31
C SER A 222 -17.03 16.84 50.46
N GLN A 223 -16.41 18.04 50.41
CA GLN A 223 -15.10 18.26 49.78
C GLN A 223 -14.01 17.45 50.49
N ALA A 224 -13.98 17.44 51.83
CA ALA A 224 -13.02 16.66 52.59
C ALA A 224 -13.14 15.15 52.31
N ARG A 225 -14.38 14.64 52.23
CA ARG A 225 -14.65 13.23 51.85
C ARG A 225 -14.23 12.93 50.41
N MET A 226 -14.49 13.83 49.48
CA MET A 226 -14.12 13.68 48.08
C MET A 226 -12.60 13.76 47.87
N GLN A 227 -11.91 14.65 48.57
CA GLN A 227 -10.45 14.75 48.59
C GLN A 227 -9.80 13.50 49.18
N LYS A 228 -10.34 12.95 50.27
CA LYS A 228 -9.84 11.68 50.84
C LYS A 228 -9.96 10.53 49.83
N ARG A 229 -11.05 10.49 49.05
CA ARG A 229 -11.23 9.51 47.97
C ARG A 229 -10.30 9.75 46.78
N LEU A 230 -10.14 11.00 46.36
CA LEU A 230 -9.25 11.36 45.25
C LEU A 230 -7.78 11.06 45.60
N ALA A 231 -7.37 11.35 46.84
CA ALA A 231 -6.06 11.03 47.37
C ALA A 231 -5.82 9.51 47.42
N ALA A 232 -6.82 8.71 47.80
CA ALA A 232 -6.71 7.24 47.79
C ALA A 232 -6.62 6.65 46.37
N VAL A 233 -7.30 7.26 45.38
CA VAL A 233 -7.14 6.90 43.95
C VAL A 233 -5.73 7.28 43.46
N GLN A 234 -5.22 8.45 43.85
CA GLN A 234 -3.87 8.90 43.49
C GLN A 234 -2.77 8.09 44.16
N SER A 235 -2.99 7.63 45.41
CA SER A 235 -2.02 6.86 46.17
C SER A 235 -2.05 5.35 45.89
N GLY A 236 -3.03 4.87 45.10
CA GLY A 236 -3.18 3.46 44.77
C GLY A 236 -3.79 2.58 45.88
N ASP A 237 -4.29 3.18 46.97
CA ASP A 237 -4.95 2.43 48.06
C ASP A 237 -6.47 2.36 47.84
N VAL A 238 -6.84 1.58 46.83
CA VAL A 238 -8.23 1.31 46.44
C VAL A 238 -9.03 0.50 47.46
N SER A 239 -8.36 -0.10 48.46
CA SER A 239 -9.02 -0.88 49.51
C SER A 239 -9.85 0.03 50.44
N SER A 240 -9.30 1.18 50.79
CA SER A 240 -9.95 2.21 51.59
C SER A 240 -11.15 2.88 50.91
N LEU A 241 -11.32 2.70 49.59
CA LEU A 241 -12.42 3.28 48.81
C LEU A 241 -13.71 2.44 48.87
N LEU A 242 -13.60 1.14 49.16
CA LEU A 242 -14.71 0.19 49.11
C LEU A 242 -15.23 -0.23 50.49
N TYR A 243 -14.42 -0.08 51.56
CA TYR A 243 -14.80 -0.46 52.91
C TYR A 243 -15.17 0.75 53.77
N LYS A 244 -16.24 0.62 54.57
CA LYS A 244 -16.59 1.62 55.60
C LYS A 244 -15.46 1.68 56.64
N ASP A 245 -14.94 2.89 56.86
CA ASP A 245 -13.79 3.22 57.73
C ASP A 245 -13.82 2.52 59.12
N ASP A 246 -15.01 2.20 59.65
CA ASP A 246 -15.22 1.56 60.96
C ASP A 246 -14.61 0.16 61.09
N HIS A 247 -14.55 -0.61 59.99
CA HIS A 247 -14.03 -1.98 60.04
C HIS A 247 -12.50 -2.03 60.00
N VAL A 248 -11.86 -1.06 59.35
CA VAL A 248 -10.40 -0.97 59.22
C VAL A 248 -9.76 -0.58 60.56
N GLN A 249 -10.36 0.36 61.29
CA GLN A 249 -9.89 0.69 62.64
C GLN A 249 -10.05 -0.49 63.61
N LYS A 250 -11.13 -1.26 63.49
CA LYS A 250 -11.39 -2.42 64.36
C LYS A 250 -10.43 -3.59 64.09
N SER A 251 -10.04 -3.84 62.83
CA SER A 251 -9.03 -4.85 62.51
C SER A 251 -7.64 -4.42 62.98
N GLN A 252 -7.26 -3.16 62.77
CA GLN A 252 -5.97 -2.62 63.24
C GLN A 252 -5.86 -2.64 64.77
N ALA A 253 -6.92 -2.25 65.50
CA ALA A 253 -6.95 -2.32 66.96
C ALA A 253 -6.88 -3.78 67.48
N ARG A 254 -7.51 -4.73 66.77
CA ARG A 254 -7.47 -6.15 67.12
C ARG A 254 -6.09 -6.76 66.86
N GLU A 255 -5.40 -6.34 65.80
CA GLU A 255 -4.02 -6.73 65.52
C GLU A 255 -3.02 -6.14 66.52
N ALA A 256 -3.17 -4.86 66.89
CA ALA A 256 -2.34 -4.23 67.92
C ALA A 256 -2.50 -4.91 69.29
N ALA A 257 -3.74 -5.25 69.66
CA ALA A 257 -4.02 -6.02 70.88
C ALA A 257 -3.42 -7.45 70.82
N ALA A 258 -3.50 -8.11 69.66
CA ALA A 258 -2.90 -9.44 69.47
C ALA A 258 -1.37 -9.40 69.51
N ASN A 259 -0.74 -8.35 68.98
CA ASN A 259 0.71 -8.17 69.05
C ASN A 259 1.19 -7.89 70.47
N ASN A 260 0.48 -7.06 71.24
CA ASN A 260 0.80 -6.83 72.65
C ASN A 260 0.65 -8.13 73.48
N ALA A 261 -0.37 -8.95 73.21
CA ALA A 261 -0.55 -10.25 73.85
C ALA A 261 0.52 -11.29 73.47
N ARG A 262 1.17 -11.15 72.30
CA ARG A 262 2.32 -11.97 71.89
C ARG A 262 3.62 -11.47 72.53
N ALA A 263 3.81 -10.16 72.62
CA ALA A 263 4.97 -9.57 73.27
C ALA A 263 5.06 -9.95 74.76
N GLN A 264 3.94 -9.97 75.48
CA GLN A 264 3.88 -10.38 76.88
C GLN A 264 4.17 -11.88 77.11
N ARG A 265 3.97 -12.74 76.09
CA ARG A 265 4.31 -14.17 76.18
C ARG A 265 5.80 -14.45 76.09
N ASN A 266 6.57 -13.57 75.45
CA ASN A 266 8.02 -13.73 75.31
C ASN A 266 8.83 -13.23 76.52
N THR A 267 8.17 -12.63 77.52
CA THR A 267 8.80 -12.19 78.78
C THR A 267 8.43 -13.16 79.92
N GLY A 268 8.84 -14.42 79.80
CA GLY A 268 8.74 -15.41 80.89
C GLY A 268 10.09 -15.57 81.62
N PRO A 269 10.11 -15.82 82.94
CA PRO A 269 11.34 -15.77 83.73
C PRO A 269 12.25 -16.95 83.39
N SER A 270 13.47 -16.63 82.97
CA SER A 270 14.55 -17.62 82.84
C SER A 270 14.88 -18.16 84.23
N LYS A 271 14.59 -19.43 84.49
CA LYS A 271 15.11 -20.18 85.63
C LYS A 271 16.39 -20.91 85.24
#